data_AF-A0A529KBF3-F1
#
_entry.id   AF-A0A529KBF3-F1
#
_cell.length_a   1.000
_cell.length_b   1.000
_cell.length_c   1.000
_cell.angle_alpha   90.00
_cell.angle_beta   90.00
_cell.angle_gamma   90.00
#
_symmetry.space_group_name_H-M   'P 1'
#
loop_
_entity.id
_entity.type
_entity.pdbx_description
1 polymer ?
#
loop_
_entity_poly.entity_id
_entity_poly.type
_entity_poly.pdbx_seq_one_letter_code
_entity_poly.pdbx_strand_id
1 'polypeptide(L)' 'YGEVYFAHGYSGKGVILSTLSGKLLAEAITGDTSRLNLFSTLRPLPFPGGTALRGPLYVLGMLWYAMRDRIKH' A
#
# COMPACT_ATOMS: atom_id res chain seq x y z
N TYR A 1 -7.96 -27.04 -10.67
CA TYR A 1 -7.76 -25.84 -9.84
C TYR A 1 -7.34 -24.73 -10.79
N GLY A 2 -8.05 -23.59 -10.80
CA GLY A 2 -7.73 -22.46 -11.69
C GLY A 2 -6.73 -21.49 -11.07
N GLU A 3 -6.23 -20.56 -11.87
CA GLU A 3 -5.35 -19.47 -11.44
C GLU A 3 -6.12 -18.42 -10.62
N VAL A 4 -5.53 -17.95 -9.52
CA VAL A 4 -6.14 -16.94 -8.64
C VAL A 4 -5.25 -15.70 -8.59
N TYR A 5 -5.82 -14.55 -8.95
CA TYR A 5 -5.13 -13.28 -8.94
C TYR A 5 -5.68 -12.33 -7.85
N PHE A 6 -4.78 -11.60 -7.19
CA PHE A 6 -5.14 -10.66 -6.13
C PHE A 6 -4.42 -9.32 -6.32
N ALA A 7 -5.10 -8.22 -5.96
CA ALA A 7 -4.50 -6.90 -5.89
C ALA A 7 -5.09 -6.14 -4.68
N HIS A 8 -4.23 -5.81 -3.71
CA HIS A 8 -4.62 -5.18 -2.45
C HIS A 8 -3.51 -4.26 -1.94
N GLY A 9 -3.70 -3.62 -0.78
CA GLY A 9 -2.64 -2.89 -0.09
C GLY A 9 -2.32 -1.52 -0.70
N TYR A 10 -3.31 -0.85 -1.28
CA TYR A 10 -3.12 0.42 -2.00
C TYR A 10 -2.73 1.64 -1.15
N SER A 11 -2.53 1.48 0.17
CA SER A 11 -1.98 2.50 1.08
C SER A 11 -2.58 3.91 0.91
N GLY A 12 -3.91 4.00 0.81
CA GLY A 12 -4.63 5.26 0.63
C GLY A 12 -4.69 5.81 -0.80
N LYS A 13 -4.00 5.19 -1.77
CA LYS A 13 -4.05 5.54 -3.20
C LYS A 13 -4.97 4.61 -4.00
N GLY A 14 -6.04 4.15 -3.37
CA GLY A 14 -6.96 3.15 -3.91
C GLY A 14 -7.57 3.55 -5.25
N VAL A 15 -7.89 4.83 -5.47
CA VAL A 15 -8.52 5.30 -6.72
C VAL A 15 -7.63 5.01 -7.93
N ILE A 16 -6.38 5.44 -7.90
CA ILE A 16 -5.47 5.30 -9.05
C ILE A 16 -4.95 3.86 -9.14
N LEU A 17 -4.55 3.27 -8.01
CA LEU A 17 -3.93 1.95 -8.01
C LEU A 17 -4.92 0.84 -8.31
N SER A 18 -6.20 0.95 -7.91
CA SER A 18 -7.20 -0.07 -8.23
C SER A 18 -7.48 -0.14 -9.73
N THR A 19 -7.59 0.99 -10.42
CA THR A 19 -7.79 1.02 -11.88
C THR A 19 -6.60 0.44 -12.62
N LEU A 20 -5.38 0.83 -12.21
CA LEU A 20 -4.16 0.27 -12.78
C LEU A 20 -4.06 -1.25 -12.54
N SER A 21 -4.27 -1.69 -11.30
CA SER A 21 -4.27 -3.12 -10.96
C SER A 21 -5.34 -3.89 -11.72
N GLY A 22 -6.55 -3.35 -11.88
CA GLY A 22 -7.62 -3.98 -12.65
C GLY A 22 -7.22 -4.24 -14.10
N LYS A 23 -6.54 -3.26 -14.74
CA LYS A 23 -5.98 -3.44 -16.08
C LYS A 23 -4.92 -4.54 -16.13
N LEU A 24 -3.96 -4.52 -15.19
CA LEU A 24 -2.89 -5.54 -15.12
C LEU A 24 -3.44 -6.95 -14.89
N LEU A 25 -4.50 -7.07 -14.08
CA LEU A 25 -5.19 -8.33 -13.85
C LEU A 25 -5.95 -8.81 -15.08
N ALA A 26 -6.64 -7.91 -15.78
CA ALA A 26 -7.30 -8.26 -17.03
C ALA A 26 -6.30 -8.75 -18.10
N GLU A 27 -5.16 -8.06 -18.26
CA GLU A 27 -4.07 -8.47 -19.15
C GLU A 27 -3.56 -9.88 -18.78
N ALA A 28 -3.33 -10.14 -17.50
CA ALA A 28 -2.88 -11.44 -17.01
C ALA A 28 -3.89 -12.56 -17.25
N ILE A 29 -5.19 -12.30 -17.05
CA ILE A 29 -6.27 -13.26 -17.32
C ILE A 29 -6.37 -13.56 -18.82
N THR A 30 -6.11 -12.58 -19.69
CA THR A 30 -6.08 -12.76 -21.14
C THR A 30 -4.80 -13.44 -21.66
N GLY A 31 -3.84 -13.76 -20.77
CA GLY A 31 -2.63 -14.50 -21.10
C GLY A 31 -1.34 -13.67 -21.15
N ASP A 32 -1.41 -12.34 -20.96
CA ASP A 32 -0.22 -11.48 -20.86
C ASP A 32 0.09 -11.14 -19.40
N THR A 33 0.98 -11.91 -18.79
CA THR A 33 1.40 -11.70 -17.40
C THR A 33 2.62 -10.79 -17.26
N SER A 34 3.18 -10.26 -18.35
CA SER A 34 4.47 -9.55 -18.34
C SER A 34 4.44 -8.33 -17.41
N ARG A 35 3.41 -7.50 -17.54
CA ARG A 35 3.23 -6.28 -16.75
C ARG A 35 2.84 -6.56 -15.31
N LEU A 36 2.04 -7.60 -15.08
CA LEU A 36 1.69 -8.03 -13.73
C LEU A 36 2.93 -8.56 -12.98
N ASN A 37 3.76 -9.37 -13.65
CA ASN A 37 5.01 -9.89 -13.09
C ASN A 37 6.02 -8.79 -12.80
N LEU A 38 6.10 -7.77 -13.67
CA LEU A 38 6.92 -6.59 -13.37
C LEU A 38 6.40 -5.88 -12.11
N PHE A 39 5.09 -5.68 -11.99
CA PHE A 39 4.49 -5.01 -10.84
C PHE A 39 4.66 -5.80 -9.54
N SER A 40 4.69 -7.13 -9.60
CA SER A 40 4.91 -7.99 -8.43
C SER A 40 6.34 -7.92 -7.89
N THR A 41 7.31 -7.45 -8.68
CA THR A 41 8.68 -7.20 -8.19
C THR A 41 8.79 -6.00 -7.25
N LEU A 42 7.78 -5.12 -7.21
CA LEU A 42 7.78 -3.95 -6.36
C LEU A 42 7.70 -4.37 -4.88
N ARG A 43 8.81 -4.19 -4.16
CA ARG A 43 8.89 -4.44 -2.72
C ARG A 43 8.80 -3.11 -1.97
N PRO A 44 7.73 -2.87 -1.19
CA PRO A 44 7.66 -1.73 -0.30
C PRO A 44 8.83 -1.78 0.69
N LEU A 45 9.49 -0.64 0.90
CA LEU A 45 10.51 -0.55 1.93
C LEU A 45 9.89 -0.78 3.31
N PRO A 46 10.59 -1.49 4.22
CA PRO A 46 10.12 -1.62 5.59
C PRO A 46 10.04 -0.24 6.25
N PHE A 47 9.16 -0.12 7.24
CA PHE A 47 9.09 1.09 8.05
C PHE A 47 10.46 1.36 8.71
N PRO A 48 10.96 2.60 8.75
CA PRO A 48 12.24 2.90 9.39
C PRO A 48 12.22 2.44 10.85
N GLY A 49 13.15 1.57 11.23
CA GLY A 49 13.17 0.95 12.56
C GLY A 49 12.25 -0.26 12.75
N GLY A 50 11.68 -0.77 11.65
CA GLY A 50 10.89 -1.99 11.62
C GLY A 50 9.62 -1.95 12.46
N THR A 51 9.15 -3.14 12.84
CA THR A 51 7.92 -3.30 13.63
C THR A 51 8.01 -2.64 15.00
N ALA A 52 9.18 -2.67 15.62
CA ALA A 52 9.41 -2.11 16.96
C ALA A 52 9.17 -0.60 17.02
N LEU A 53 9.57 0.13 15.97
CA LEU A 53 9.40 1.59 15.92
C LEU A 53 8.09 2.03 15.25
N ARG A 54 7.44 1.17 14.46
CA ARG A 54 6.18 1.49 13.77
C ARG A 54 5.06 1.95 14.71
N GLY A 55 4.85 1.20 15.80
CA GLY A 55 3.82 1.51 16.79
C GLY A 55 4.12 2.80 17.57
N PRO A 56 5.30 2.91 18.22
CA PRO A 56 5.68 4.09 18.97
C PRO A 56 5.67 5.38 18.14
N LEU A 57 6.20 5.39 16.91
CA LEU A 57 6.18 6.59 16.06
C LEU A 57 4.76 6.98 15.63
N TYR A 58 3.87 6.01 15.40
CA TYR A 58 2.47 6.29 15.08
C TYR A 58 1.78 7.01 16.24
N VAL A 59 1.92 6.48 17.46
CA VAL A 59 1.35 7.10 18.68
C VAL A 59 1.95 8.49 18.93
N LEU A 60 3.27 8.64 18.75
CA LEU A 60 3.93 9.94 18.90
C LEU A 60 3.41 10.97 17.91
N GLY A 61 3.19 10.57 16.65
CA GLY A 61 2.57 11.42 15.64
C GLY A 61 1.17 11.87 16.05
N MET A 62 0.33 10.95 16.52
CA MET A 62 -1.01 11.28 17.03
C MET A 62 -0.96 12.26 18.20
N LEU A 63 -0.07 12.02 19.18
CA LEU A 63 0.09 12.87 20.35
C LEU A 63 0.53 14.28 19.96
N TRP A 64 1.50 14.40 19.06
CA TRP A 64 1.95 15.68 18.54
C TRP A 64 0.82 16.47 17.88
N TYR A 65 0.03 15.83 17.02
CA TYR A 65 -1.12 16.49 16.39
C TYR A 65 -2.19 16.89 17.42
N ALA A 66 -2.48 16.05 18.41
CA ALA A 66 -3.41 16.38 19.48
C ALA A 66 -2.94 17.56 20.35
N MET A 67 -1.64 17.62 20.66
CA MET A 67 -1.06 18.77 21.38
C MET A 67 -1.13 20.04 20.53
N ARG A 68 -0.76 19.96 19.24
CA ARG A 68 -0.82 21.09 18.31
C ARG A 68 -2.24 21.64 18.17
N ASP A 69 -3.24 20.77 18.11
CA ASP A 69 -4.65 21.15 18.02
C ASP A 69 -5.09 21.95 19.27
N ARG A 70 -4.67 21.50 20.46
CA ARG A 70 -4.98 22.17 21.74
C ARG A 70 -4.24 23.48 21.97
N ILE A 71 -3.04 23.65 21.40
CA ILE A 71 -2.22 24.88 21.55
C ILE A 71 -2.64 25.96 20.55
N LYS A 72 -3.26 25.57 19.42
CA LYS A 72 -3.69 26.49 18.37
C LYS A 72 -5.11 27.05 18.60
N HIS A 73 -5.75 26.66 19.70
CA HIS A 73 -6.96 27.24 20.28
C HIS A 73 -6.60 27.98 21.56
#